data_AF-A0A183CCT7-F1
#
_entry.id   AF-A0A183CCT7-F1
#
_cell.length_a   1.000
_cell.length_b   1.000
_cell.length_c   1.000
_cell.angle_alpha   90.00
_cell.angle_beta   90.00
_cell.angle_gamma   90.00
#
_symmetry.space_group_name_H-M   'P 1'
#
loop_
_entity.id
_entity.type
_entity.pdbx_description
1 polymer ?
#
loop_
_entity_poly.entity_id
_entity_poly.type
_entity_poly.pdbx_seq_one_letter_code
_entity_poly.pdbx_strand_id
1 'polypeptide(L)'
;MQSASATNMLLLLAFLFATSLFLIHGTEVVANSVKVLLHDASTLHVWIRPSNKSEVAKMYLCPSTEAGTEKSGQLIAECKQYSSDIWHDFIEINDKPAGAYTLTWTETTHASLVYVYEPKTVLEEGIRILFIGEDAKLPNFEGSYHFRAPFGWNSDPSGFNRSKDGLYHLFYQHFPHSVQWYTMHWGHAVSKDLIHWIHLPIFMIPPNLLHLDCENGHFTGSSINLPNGEFGVFWSQRISDFPRGTLNEEYPWREVQQYVTTKGLIRPDWSTQKTIIERFPTDDPPLGKSFHDPVVFLGPGGYYYMTVGGERKDGSAGVVLLYKNKNKRADQLNRDWEYQGVLYEDNRDELRLCECPMLIAMGDPLDANTEWVLTLKDESE
;
A
#
# COMPACT_ATOMS: atom_id res chain seq x y z
N MET A 1 -46.74 -20.62 17.81
CA MET A 1 -45.99 -19.94 16.73
C MET A 1 -44.54 -20.38 16.88
N GLN A 2 -44.19 -21.60 16.50
CA GLN A 2 -43.84 -22.08 15.15
C GLN A 2 -42.55 -21.48 14.57
N SER A 3 -41.59 -22.39 14.39
CA SER A 3 -40.46 -22.42 13.44
C SER A 3 -39.38 -21.34 13.51
N ALA A 4 -38.45 -21.48 14.45
CA ALA A 4 -37.04 -21.29 14.14
C ALA A 4 -36.50 -22.67 13.72
N SER A 5 -36.23 -22.86 12.43
CA SER A 5 -35.94 -24.16 11.86
C SER A 5 -34.59 -24.69 12.35
N ALA A 6 -34.53 -25.99 12.63
CA ALA A 6 -33.31 -26.75 12.92
C ALA A 6 -32.26 -26.71 11.78
N THR A 7 -32.53 -25.98 10.70
CA THR A 7 -31.68 -25.81 9.51
C THR A 7 -30.42 -24.98 9.81
N ASN A 8 -30.48 -23.99 10.72
CA ASN A 8 -29.32 -23.15 11.04
C ASN A 8 -28.31 -23.82 11.98
N MET A 9 -28.72 -24.83 12.75
CA MET A 9 -27.82 -25.58 13.63
C MET A 9 -27.13 -26.74 12.90
N LEU A 10 -27.71 -27.26 11.81
CA LEU A 10 -27.06 -28.29 10.98
C LEU A 10 -25.95 -27.74 10.09
N LEU A 11 -25.99 -26.46 9.67
CA LEU A 11 -24.90 -25.86 8.87
C LEU A 11 -23.60 -25.68 9.66
N LEU A 12 -23.66 -25.55 10.98
CA LEU A 12 -22.47 -25.39 11.83
C LEU A 12 -21.78 -26.73 12.15
N LEU A 13 -22.52 -27.84 12.15
CA LEU A 13 -22.02 -29.15 12.58
C LEU A 13 -21.42 -30.00 11.45
N ALA A 14 -21.64 -29.65 10.18
CA ALA A 14 -20.99 -30.31 9.04
C ALA A 14 -19.56 -29.80 8.77
N PHE A 15 -19.04 -28.86 9.56
CA PHE A 15 -17.74 -28.20 9.33
C PHE A 15 -16.52 -28.97 9.89
N LEU A 16 -16.72 -30.10 10.58
CA LEU A 16 -15.64 -30.70 11.39
C LEU A 16 -15.07 -32.04 10.92
N PHE A 17 -15.56 -32.65 9.84
CA PHE A 17 -14.95 -33.88 9.31
C PHE A 17 -15.06 -33.98 7.79
N ALA A 18 -13.94 -33.79 7.09
CA ALA A 18 -13.70 -34.41 5.79
C ALA A 18 -12.20 -34.56 5.52
N THR A 19 -11.80 -35.82 5.51
CA THR A 19 -10.60 -36.42 4.92
C THR A 19 -10.19 -35.82 3.58
N SER A 20 -8.89 -35.81 3.32
CA SER A 20 -8.22 -35.35 2.10
C SER A 20 -8.93 -35.81 0.82
N LEU A 21 -9.71 -34.91 0.19
CA LEU A 21 -10.20 -35.07 -1.17
C LEU A 21 -9.19 -34.42 -2.12
N PHE A 22 -8.70 -35.18 -3.10
CA PHE A 22 -7.90 -34.66 -4.20
C PHE A 22 -8.83 -33.91 -5.16
N LEU A 23 -8.88 -32.58 -5.05
CA LEU A 23 -9.40 -31.75 -6.13
C LEU A 23 -8.40 -31.78 -7.29
N ILE A 24 -8.89 -31.98 -8.51
CA ILE A 24 -8.09 -31.94 -9.73
C ILE A 24 -8.57 -30.79 -10.61
N HIS A 25 -7.66 -29.92 -11.02
CA HIS A 25 -7.93 -28.82 -11.96
C HIS A 25 -7.29 -29.17 -13.30
N GLY A 26 -8.04 -29.85 -14.16
CA GLY A 26 -7.49 -30.40 -15.41
C GLY A 26 -6.58 -31.60 -15.14
N THR A 27 -5.26 -31.43 -15.31
CA THR A 27 -4.23 -32.45 -14.96
C THR A 27 -3.49 -32.15 -13.66
N GLU A 28 -3.79 -31.03 -13.00
CA GLU A 28 -3.05 -30.55 -11.83
C GLU A 28 -3.73 -30.93 -10.52
N VAL A 29 -2.95 -31.40 -9.54
CA VAL A 29 -3.43 -31.82 -8.22
C VAL A 29 -3.46 -30.61 -7.27
N VAL A 30 -4.55 -30.45 -6.51
CA VAL A 30 -4.63 -29.43 -5.46
C VAL A 30 -3.69 -29.78 -4.31
N ALA A 31 -2.86 -28.82 -3.93
CA ALA A 31 -1.95 -28.92 -2.80
C ALA A 31 -2.49 -28.24 -1.54
N ASN A 32 -3.20 -27.13 -1.72
CA ASN A 32 -3.65 -26.27 -0.63
C ASN A 32 -5.06 -25.73 -0.89
N SER A 33 -5.78 -25.42 0.19
CA SER A 33 -7.11 -24.81 0.09
C SER A 33 -7.46 -23.91 1.27
N VAL A 34 -8.30 -22.91 1.04
CA VAL A 34 -8.91 -22.09 2.09
C VAL A 34 -10.41 -21.92 1.83
N LYS A 35 -11.23 -21.97 2.88
CA LYS A 35 -12.66 -21.71 2.79
C LYS A 35 -12.90 -20.20 2.70
N VAL A 36 -13.79 -19.81 1.80
CA VAL A 36 -14.11 -18.41 1.53
C VAL A 36 -15.63 -18.25 1.64
N LEU A 37 -16.09 -17.33 2.48
CA LEU A 37 -17.48 -16.90 2.50
C LEU A 37 -17.56 -15.51 1.88
N LEU A 38 -18.26 -15.42 0.75
CA LEU A 38 -18.53 -14.15 0.06
C LEU A 38 -19.96 -13.71 0.37
N HIS A 39 -20.11 -12.43 0.67
CA HIS A 39 -21.39 -11.73 0.76
C HIS A 39 -21.65 -10.94 -0.54
N ASP A 40 -22.80 -10.27 -0.59
CA ASP A 40 -23.14 -9.42 -1.73
C ASP A 40 -22.13 -8.28 -1.89
N ALA A 41 -21.52 -8.19 -3.08
CA ALA A 41 -20.49 -7.22 -3.42
C ALA A 41 -19.18 -7.33 -2.62
N SER A 42 -18.87 -8.50 -2.07
CA SER A 42 -17.54 -8.77 -1.52
C SER A 42 -16.45 -8.56 -2.56
N THR A 43 -15.34 -7.98 -2.10
CA THR A 43 -14.09 -7.93 -2.84
C THR A 43 -13.12 -8.93 -2.23
N LEU A 44 -12.70 -9.92 -3.01
CA LEU A 44 -11.70 -10.90 -2.64
C LEU A 44 -10.36 -10.48 -3.23
N HIS A 45 -9.36 -10.38 -2.38
CA HIS A 45 -8.00 -10.10 -2.80
C HIS A 45 -7.09 -11.32 -2.61
N VAL A 46 -6.25 -11.59 -3.61
CA VAL A 46 -5.34 -12.73 -3.63
C VAL A 46 -3.95 -12.28 -4.09
N TRP A 47 -2.92 -12.68 -3.36
CA TRP A 47 -1.52 -12.45 -3.71
C TRP A 47 -0.84 -13.79 -3.97
N ILE A 48 -0.34 -13.99 -5.18
CA ILE A 48 0.33 -15.24 -5.58
C ILE A 48 1.67 -14.97 -6.27
N ARG A 49 2.53 -15.98 -6.24
CA ARG A 49 3.73 -16.07 -7.07
C ARG A 49 4.00 -17.51 -7.47
N PRO A 50 4.69 -17.78 -8.60
CA PRO A 50 5.22 -19.11 -8.89
C PRO A 50 6.16 -19.58 -7.79
N SER A 51 6.13 -20.88 -7.50
CA SER A 51 7.09 -21.50 -6.57
C SER A 51 8.51 -21.51 -7.16
N ASN A 52 8.65 -21.65 -8.48
CA ASN A 52 9.93 -21.69 -9.19
C ASN A 52 9.93 -20.93 -10.53
N LYS A 53 11.14 -20.68 -11.08
CA LYS A 53 11.38 -19.89 -12.31
C LYS A 53 10.62 -20.35 -13.56
N SER A 54 10.40 -21.64 -13.70
CA SER A 54 9.80 -22.27 -14.88
C SER A 54 8.32 -22.60 -14.71
N GLU A 55 7.73 -22.21 -13.58
CA GLU A 55 6.39 -22.60 -13.19
C GLU A 55 5.38 -21.47 -13.37
N VAL A 56 4.10 -21.86 -13.38
CA VAL A 56 2.97 -20.95 -13.42
C VAL A 56 2.21 -21.13 -12.12
N ALA A 57 2.01 -20.03 -11.41
CA ALA A 57 1.11 -19.99 -10.27
C ALA A 57 -0.33 -19.88 -10.77
N LYS A 58 -1.21 -20.72 -10.25
CA LYS A 58 -2.62 -20.76 -10.60
C LYS A 58 -3.46 -20.91 -9.34
N MET A 59 -4.53 -20.15 -9.28
CA MET A 59 -5.51 -20.27 -8.21
C MET A 59 -6.92 -20.35 -8.76
N TYR A 60 -7.71 -21.20 -8.13
CA TYR A 60 -9.04 -21.56 -8.57
C TYR A 60 -10.06 -21.27 -7.47
N LEU A 61 -11.19 -20.69 -7.87
CA LEU A 61 -12.34 -20.49 -6.98
C LEU A 61 -13.41 -21.53 -7.28
N CYS A 62 -13.67 -22.39 -6.31
CA CYS A 62 -14.61 -23.50 -6.43
C CYS A 62 -15.87 -23.20 -5.61
N PRO A 63 -17.06 -23.09 -6.22
CA PRO A 63 -18.31 -23.01 -5.46
C PRO A 63 -18.48 -24.24 -4.58
N SER A 64 -18.94 -24.08 -3.34
CA SER A 64 -19.26 -25.22 -2.49
C SER A 64 -20.45 -25.97 -3.08
N THR A 65 -20.28 -27.24 -3.47
CA THR A 65 -21.38 -28.13 -3.85
C THR A 65 -21.86 -28.93 -2.63
N GLU A 66 -23.15 -29.28 -2.60
CA GLU A 66 -23.63 -30.33 -1.70
C GLU A 66 -22.89 -31.64 -2.04
N ALA A 67 -22.24 -32.23 -1.04
CA ALA A 67 -21.56 -33.52 -1.10
C ALA A 67 -20.61 -33.74 -2.29
N GLY A 68 -19.36 -33.28 -2.15
CA GLY A 68 -18.18 -33.99 -2.66
C GLY A 68 -18.09 -34.27 -4.17
N THR A 69 -18.85 -33.58 -5.00
CA THR A 69 -18.79 -33.75 -6.46
C THR A 69 -18.03 -32.58 -7.08
N GLU A 70 -16.91 -32.94 -7.70
CA GLU A 70 -15.96 -32.12 -8.45
C GLU A 70 -16.69 -31.15 -9.38
N LYS A 71 -16.71 -29.85 -9.03
CA LYS A 71 -16.79 -28.80 -10.04
C LYS A 71 -15.36 -28.35 -10.32
N SER A 72 -14.99 -28.38 -11.60
CA SER A 72 -13.79 -27.71 -12.09
C SER A 72 -13.80 -26.26 -11.59
N GLY A 73 -12.88 -25.91 -10.70
CA GLY A 73 -12.77 -24.55 -10.20
C GLY A 73 -12.58 -23.56 -11.33
N GLN A 74 -13.17 -22.37 -11.21
CA GLN A 74 -12.88 -21.30 -12.15
C GLN A 74 -11.45 -20.81 -11.89
N LEU A 75 -10.57 -20.83 -12.89
CA LEU A 75 -9.28 -20.15 -12.80
C LEU A 75 -9.56 -18.66 -12.61
N ILE A 76 -9.12 -18.12 -11.48
CA ILE A 76 -9.35 -16.72 -11.12
C ILE A 76 -8.05 -15.91 -11.09
N ALA A 77 -6.91 -16.58 -10.93
CA ALA A 77 -5.60 -15.95 -10.90
C ALA A 77 -4.57 -16.84 -11.60
N GLU A 78 -3.72 -16.23 -12.42
CA GLU A 78 -2.59 -16.88 -13.09
C GLU A 78 -1.41 -15.91 -13.09
N CYS A 79 -0.26 -16.34 -12.58
CA CYS A 79 0.98 -15.56 -12.59
C CYS A 79 2.10 -16.38 -13.26
N LYS A 80 2.80 -15.76 -14.21
CA LYS A 80 3.91 -16.35 -14.98
C LYS A 80 5.16 -15.53 -14.78
N GLN A 81 6.32 -16.19 -14.71
CA GLN A 81 7.58 -15.49 -14.65
C GLN A 81 8.26 -15.35 -16.00
N TYR A 82 8.67 -14.14 -16.32
CA TYR A 82 9.40 -13.79 -17.53
C TYR A 82 10.80 -13.27 -17.17
N SER A 83 11.75 -14.18 -16.96
CA SER A 83 13.20 -13.93 -16.87
C SER A 83 13.79 -12.98 -15.79
N SER A 84 13.00 -12.22 -15.02
CA SER A 84 13.46 -11.35 -13.90
C SER A 84 13.29 -12.02 -12.53
N ASP A 85 14.04 -11.57 -11.51
CA ASP A 85 14.05 -12.11 -10.14
C ASP A 85 12.90 -11.55 -9.25
N ILE A 86 11.76 -11.13 -9.83
CA ILE A 86 10.51 -10.74 -9.13
C ILE A 86 9.27 -11.36 -9.80
N TRP A 87 8.31 -11.82 -8.96
CA TRP A 87 7.43 -12.99 -9.23
C TRP A 87 5.97 -12.79 -8.79
N HIS A 88 5.62 -11.62 -8.28
CA HIS A 88 4.39 -11.41 -7.51
C HIS A 88 3.28 -10.86 -8.38
N ASP A 89 2.07 -11.42 -8.24
CA ASP A 89 0.86 -10.85 -8.82
C ASP A 89 -0.20 -10.66 -7.74
N PHE A 90 -1.01 -9.62 -7.96
CA PHE A 90 -2.16 -9.26 -7.16
C PHE A 90 -3.39 -9.36 -8.02
N ILE A 91 -4.39 -10.10 -7.52
CA ILE A 91 -5.65 -10.26 -8.21
C ILE A 91 -6.77 -9.80 -7.30
N GLU A 92 -7.48 -8.77 -7.76
CA GLU A 92 -8.75 -8.31 -7.19
C GLU A 92 -9.90 -9.03 -7.91
N ILE A 93 -10.76 -9.70 -7.14
CA ILE A 93 -11.91 -10.42 -7.65
C ILE A 93 -13.15 -9.77 -7.06
N ASN A 94 -13.96 -9.21 -7.94
CA ASN A 94 -15.25 -8.60 -7.63
C ASN A 94 -16.39 -9.42 -8.25
N ASP A 95 -17.62 -9.03 -7.90
CA ASP A 95 -18.86 -9.46 -8.58
C ASP A 95 -19.12 -10.97 -8.58
N LYS A 96 -18.58 -11.71 -7.59
CA LYS A 96 -18.98 -13.09 -7.36
C LYS A 96 -20.31 -13.12 -6.59
N PRO A 97 -21.22 -14.07 -6.92
CA PRO A 97 -22.42 -14.28 -6.11
C PRO A 97 -22.07 -14.55 -4.64
N ALA A 98 -22.91 -14.09 -3.73
CA ALA A 98 -22.79 -14.46 -2.33
C ALA A 98 -22.88 -16.00 -2.18
N GLY A 99 -22.05 -16.56 -1.31
CA GLY A 99 -22.02 -18.00 -1.09
C GLY A 99 -20.71 -18.50 -0.49
N ALA A 100 -20.73 -19.79 -0.16
CA ALA A 100 -19.54 -20.51 0.27
C ALA A 100 -18.73 -20.99 -0.94
N TYR A 101 -17.44 -20.72 -0.90
CA TYR A 101 -16.45 -21.14 -1.88
C TYR A 101 -15.29 -21.84 -1.18
N THR A 102 -14.52 -22.59 -1.96
CA THR A 102 -13.19 -23.05 -1.59
C THR A 102 -12.22 -22.50 -2.62
N LEU A 103 -11.22 -21.76 -2.14
CA LEU A 103 -10.10 -21.30 -2.95
C LEU A 103 -9.03 -22.39 -2.90
N THR A 104 -8.51 -22.80 -4.05
CA THR A 104 -7.54 -23.90 -4.15
C THR A 104 -6.38 -23.55 -5.07
N TRP A 105 -5.19 -24.05 -4.77
CA TRP A 105 -4.00 -23.88 -5.61
C TRP A 105 -3.08 -25.11 -5.56
N THR A 106 -2.18 -25.16 -6.53
CA THR A 106 -1.25 -26.26 -6.80
C THR A 106 0.08 -26.07 -6.07
N GLU A 107 0.96 -27.08 -6.09
CA GLU A 107 2.32 -26.99 -5.51
C GLU A 107 3.20 -25.94 -6.22
N THR A 108 2.88 -25.62 -7.47
CA THR A 108 3.57 -24.61 -8.29
C THR A 108 3.19 -23.18 -7.90
N THR A 109 2.27 -23.01 -6.95
CA THR A 109 1.71 -21.73 -6.53
C THR A 109 2.05 -21.45 -5.08
N HIS A 110 2.75 -20.34 -4.83
CA HIS A 110 2.91 -19.78 -3.51
C HIS A 110 1.90 -18.65 -3.30
N ALA A 111 0.94 -18.85 -2.40
CA ALA A 111 0.05 -17.79 -1.95
C ALA A 111 0.72 -17.02 -0.81
N SER A 112 0.81 -15.70 -0.92
CA SER A 112 1.32 -14.86 0.16
C SER A 112 0.21 -14.42 1.12
N LEU A 113 -0.96 -14.11 0.58
CA LEU A 113 -2.06 -13.53 1.34
C LEU A 113 -3.38 -13.77 0.62
N VAL A 114 -4.43 -14.00 1.40
CA VAL A 114 -5.82 -13.99 0.94
C VAL A 114 -6.67 -13.29 1.99
N TYR A 115 -7.42 -12.27 1.59
CA TYR A 115 -8.44 -11.66 2.44
C TYR A 115 -9.65 -11.21 1.63
N VAL A 116 -10.78 -11.06 2.32
CA VAL A 116 -12.03 -10.54 1.76
C VAL A 116 -12.48 -9.33 2.56
N TYR A 117 -13.15 -8.38 1.92
CA TYR A 117 -13.81 -7.27 2.60
C TYR A 117 -15.06 -6.84 1.86
N GLU A 118 -15.93 -6.11 2.56
CA GLU A 118 -17.15 -5.54 1.99
C GLU A 118 -16.95 -4.03 1.77
N PRO A 119 -16.91 -3.52 0.54
CA PRO A 119 -16.58 -2.11 0.27
C PRO A 119 -17.46 -1.10 1.02
N LYS A 120 -18.70 -1.45 1.37
CA LYS A 120 -19.65 -0.57 2.06
C LYS A 120 -19.41 -0.47 3.56
N THR A 121 -18.90 -1.51 4.21
CA THR A 121 -18.76 -1.59 5.68
C THR A 121 -17.30 -1.70 6.13
N VAL A 122 -16.35 -1.76 5.20
CA VAL A 122 -14.94 -2.03 5.52
C VAL A 122 -14.31 -1.01 6.46
N LEU A 123 -14.75 0.26 6.45
CA LEU A 123 -14.27 1.27 7.41
C LEU A 123 -14.66 0.96 8.87
N GLU A 124 -15.68 0.12 9.08
CA GLU A 124 -16.19 -0.29 10.38
C GLU A 124 -15.79 -1.73 10.74
N GLU A 125 -15.75 -2.62 9.75
CA GLU A 125 -15.55 -4.07 9.94
C GLU A 125 -14.13 -4.55 9.61
N GLY A 126 -13.41 -3.80 8.77
CA GLY A 126 -12.08 -4.16 8.29
C GLY A 126 -12.06 -5.32 7.31
N ILE A 127 -10.84 -5.75 6.98
CA ILE A 127 -10.58 -6.94 6.17
C ILE A 127 -10.75 -8.21 7.01
N ARG A 128 -11.28 -9.27 6.38
CA ARG A 128 -11.28 -10.63 6.93
C ARG A 128 -10.15 -11.42 6.29
N ILE A 129 -9.07 -11.62 7.04
CA ILE A 129 -7.92 -12.42 6.58
C ILE A 129 -8.31 -13.90 6.58
N LEU A 130 -8.10 -14.55 5.44
CA LEU A 130 -8.43 -15.97 5.23
C LEU A 130 -7.17 -16.83 5.24
N PHE A 131 -6.05 -16.30 4.76
CA PHE A 131 -4.78 -17.01 4.67
C PHE A 131 -3.60 -16.03 4.71
N ILE A 132 -2.55 -16.37 5.45
CA ILE A 132 -1.24 -15.68 5.43
C ILE A 132 -0.19 -16.76 5.16
N GLY A 133 0.62 -16.59 4.13
CA GLY A 133 1.74 -17.47 3.83
C GLY A 133 2.87 -17.32 4.85
N GLU A 134 3.66 -18.37 5.06
CA GLU A 134 4.70 -18.37 6.12
C GLU A 134 5.73 -17.25 5.95
N ASP A 135 6.12 -16.90 4.71
CA ASP A 135 7.05 -15.78 4.44
C ASP A 135 6.51 -14.41 4.92
N ALA A 136 5.20 -14.22 4.86
CA ALA A 136 4.51 -12.98 5.24
C ALA A 136 4.01 -13.00 6.70
N LYS A 137 4.24 -14.09 7.43
CA LYS A 137 3.72 -14.27 8.77
C LYS A 137 4.61 -13.56 9.77
N LEU A 138 4.01 -12.67 10.54
CA LEU A 138 4.71 -11.93 11.58
C LEU A 138 4.87 -12.78 12.85
N PRO A 139 5.92 -12.53 13.65
CA PRO A 139 6.01 -13.15 14.97
C PRO A 139 4.82 -12.71 15.83
N ASN A 140 4.30 -13.63 16.63
CA ASN A 140 3.30 -13.32 17.64
C ASN A 140 3.98 -12.57 18.80
N PHE A 141 3.45 -11.41 19.15
CA PHE A 141 3.89 -10.63 20.32
C PHE A 141 2.69 -10.41 21.22
N GLU A 142 2.36 -11.43 22.01
CA GLU A 142 1.24 -11.38 22.95
C GLU A 142 1.39 -10.19 23.90
N GLY A 143 0.30 -9.43 24.09
CA GLY A 143 0.26 -8.26 24.97
C GLY A 143 0.86 -6.97 24.40
N SER A 144 1.32 -6.94 23.14
CA SER A 144 1.69 -5.69 22.50
C SER A 144 0.47 -4.79 22.26
N TYR A 145 0.63 -3.49 22.52
CA TYR A 145 -0.38 -2.45 22.25
C TYR A 145 0.04 -1.50 21.12
N HIS A 146 1.21 -1.73 20.50
CA HIS A 146 1.67 -0.93 19.37
C HIS A 146 1.02 -1.41 18.08
N PHE A 147 0.73 -0.47 17.19
CA PHE A 147 0.29 -0.78 15.84
C PHE A 147 1.33 -1.67 15.12
N ARG A 148 0.84 -2.68 14.41
CA ARG A 148 1.62 -3.53 13.51
C ARG A 148 0.75 -3.87 12.32
N ALA A 149 1.35 -3.98 11.13
CA ALA A 149 0.64 -4.60 10.02
C ALA A 149 0.20 -6.03 10.43
N PRO A 150 -0.92 -6.55 9.92
CA PRO A 150 -1.40 -7.88 10.29
C PRO A 150 -0.63 -9.01 9.58
N PHE A 151 0.17 -8.67 8.57
CA PHE A 151 1.04 -9.54 7.78
C PHE A 151 2.14 -8.68 7.14
N GLY A 152 3.17 -9.33 6.59
CA GLY A 152 4.21 -8.70 5.78
C GLY A 152 5.10 -7.69 6.52
N TRP A 153 5.99 -7.05 5.77
CA TRP A 153 6.84 -5.98 6.27
C TRP A 153 6.07 -4.67 6.34
N ASN A 154 6.29 -3.87 7.38
CA ASN A 154 5.89 -2.46 7.40
C ASN A 154 7.01 -1.59 7.97
N SER A 155 7.10 -0.36 7.46
CA SER A 155 8.03 0.67 7.95
C SER A 155 7.24 1.95 8.21
N ASP A 156 7.56 3.02 7.49
CA ASP A 156 7.19 4.39 7.78
C ASP A 156 5.67 4.57 7.85
N PRO A 157 5.15 5.31 8.85
CA PRO A 157 3.80 5.82 8.80
C PRO A 157 3.68 6.85 7.68
N SER A 158 2.77 6.61 6.74
CA SER A 158 2.51 7.46 5.59
C SER A 158 1.12 8.09 5.71
N GLY A 159 0.95 9.29 5.17
CA GLY A 159 -0.37 9.87 4.93
C GLY A 159 -1.27 10.01 6.16
N PHE A 160 -0.73 9.97 7.39
CA PHE A 160 -1.52 9.96 8.62
C PHE A 160 -2.45 11.18 8.67
N ASN A 161 -3.75 10.94 8.86
CA ASN A 161 -4.75 11.99 8.76
C ASN A 161 -5.98 11.67 9.59
N ARG A 162 -6.81 12.69 9.82
CA ARG A 162 -8.11 12.53 10.44
C ARG A 162 -9.18 13.04 9.48
N SER A 163 -10.10 12.17 9.10
CA SER A 163 -11.24 12.53 8.26
C SER A 163 -12.19 13.47 9.03
N LYS A 164 -13.08 14.13 8.28
CA LYS A 164 -13.99 15.16 8.83
C LYS A 164 -14.97 14.62 9.87
N ASP A 165 -15.34 13.36 9.77
CA ASP A 165 -16.18 12.64 10.73
C ASP A 165 -15.40 12.17 11.98
N GLY A 166 -14.09 12.40 12.01
CA GLY A 166 -13.24 12.24 13.18
C GLY A 166 -12.49 10.91 13.24
N LEU A 167 -12.58 10.07 12.20
CA LEU A 167 -11.83 8.81 12.09
C LEU A 167 -10.36 9.09 11.74
N TYR A 168 -9.44 8.44 12.45
CA TYR A 168 -8.01 8.52 12.14
C TYR A 168 -7.67 7.48 11.09
N HIS A 169 -6.92 7.87 10.07
CA HIS A 169 -6.40 7.03 9.00
C HIS A 169 -4.88 6.98 9.12
N LEU A 170 -4.35 5.77 9.26
CA LEU A 170 -2.92 5.48 9.22
C LEU A 170 -2.64 4.70 7.95
N PHE A 171 -1.92 5.31 7.01
CA PHE A 171 -1.26 4.56 5.94
C PHE A 171 0.17 4.26 6.37
N TYR A 172 0.80 3.29 5.72
CA TYR A 172 2.17 2.92 6.05
C TYR A 172 2.83 2.21 4.87
N GLN A 173 4.14 2.42 4.69
CA GLN A 173 4.91 1.61 3.76
C GLN A 173 4.79 0.13 4.11
N HIS A 174 4.57 -0.70 3.09
CA HIS A 174 4.17 -2.08 3.29
C HIS A 174 4.69 -3.00 2.18
N PHE A 175 5.04 -4.24 2.52
CA PHE A 175 5.27 -5.30 1.55
C PHE A 175 4.50 -6.57 1.96
N PRO A 176 3.46 -6.98 1.22
CA PRO A 176 2.54 -8.03 1.67
C PRO A 176 3.08 -9.46 1.48
N HIS A 177 4.18 -9.64 0.75
CA HIS A 177 4.65 -10.98 0.38
C HIS A 177 5.66 -11.60 1.36
N SER A 178 6.35 -10.77 2.14
CA SER A 178 7.39 -11.20 3.07
C SER A 178 7.53 -10.21 4.22
N VAL A 179 8.14 -10.65 5.32
CA VAL A 179 8.61 -9.80 6.42
C VAL A 179 9.95 -9.10 6.11
N GLN A 180 10.42 -9.14 4.86
CA GLN A 180 11.60 -8.39 4.40
C GLN A 180 11.16 -7.21 3.53
N TRP A 181 11.92 -6.12 3.59
CA TRP A 181 11.68 -4.94 2.76
C TRP A 181 11.81 -5.27 1.27
N TYR A 182 10.90 -4.75 0.45
CA TYR A 182 10.94 -4.92 -1.01
C TYR A 182 10.06 -3.90 -1.75
N THR A 183 9.43 -4.26 -2.87
CA THR A 183 8.57 -3.38 -3.66
C THR A 183 7.45 -2.74 -2.82
N MET A 184 7.51 -1.43 -2.62
CA MET A 184 6.70 -0.71 -1.63
C MET A 184 5.25 -0.51 -2.06
N HIS A 185 4.34 -0.97 -1.20
CA HIS A 185 2.91 -0.71 -1.18
C HIS A 185 2.59 0.28 -0.05
N TRP A 186 1.36 0.79 -0.01
CA TRP A 186 0.82 1.39 1.22
C TRP A 186 -0.26 0.51 1.82
N GLY A 187 -0.03 0.02 3.04
CA GLY A 187 -1.10 -0.53 3.86
C GLY A 187 -1.96 0.57 4.46
N HIS A 188 -3.10 0.19 5.05
CA HIS A 188 -4.07 1.15 5.58
C HIS A 188 -4.80 0.57 6.78
N ALA A 189 -4.94 1.37 7.83
CA ALA A 189 -5.77 1.09 8.99
C ALA A 189 -6.50 2.35 9.45
N VAL A 190 -7.61 2.17 10.14
CA VAL A 190 -8.37 3.26 10.76
C VAL A 190 -8.57 3.04 12.25
N SER A 191 -8.70 4.14 12.99
CA SER A 191 -8.93 4.12 14.42
C SER A 191 -9.84 5.25 14.87
N LYS A 192 -10.62 5.02 15.92
CA LYS A 192 -11.42 6.05 16.59
C LYS A 192 -10.69 6.66 17.80
N ASP A 193 -9.66 5.99 18.32
CA ASP A 193 -9.02 6.32 19.60
C ASP A 193 -7.48 6.26 19.58
N LEU A 194 -6.87 6.00 18.42
CA LEU A 194 -5.43 5.84 18.20
C LEU A 194 -4.78 4.63 18.89
N ILE A 195 -5.58 3.78 19.53
CA ILE A 195 -5.12 2.59 20.26
C ILE A 195 -5.60 1.34 19.53
N HIS A 196 -6.88 1.27 19.20
CA HIS A 196 -7.50 0.14 18.53
C HIS A 196 -7.62 0.42 17.03
N TRP A 197 -7.11 -0.50 16.21
CA TRP A 197 -7.01 -0.33 14.77
C TRP A 197 -7.83 -1.36 14.02
N ILE A 198 -8.59 -0.90 13.03
CA ILE A 198 -9.30 -1.72 12.05
C ILE A 198 -8.44 -1.71 10.79
N HIS A 199 -7.96 -2.89 10.38
CA HIS A 199 -7.15 -3.03 9.17
C HIS A 199 -8.03 -2.98 7.93
N LEU A 200 -7.63 -2.17 6.96
CA LEU A 200 -8.32 -1.94 5.70
C LEU A 200 -7.58 -2.61 4.54
N PRO A 201 -8.17 -2.66 3.33
CA PRO A 201 -7.49 -3.16 2.16
C PRO A 201 -6.19 -2.40 1.92
N ILE A 202 -5.21 -3.07 1.31
CA ILE A 202 -3.97 -2.41 0.89
C ILE A 202 -4.36 -1.25 -0.03
N PHE A 203 -3.92 -0.05 0.33
CA PHE A 203 -4.39 1.19 -0.27
C PHE A 203 -3.71 1.46 -1.61
N MET A 204 -2.37 1.49 -1.65
CA MET A 204 -1.63 1.62 -2.91
C MET A 204 -0.85 0.36 -3.21
N ILE A 205 -1.10 -0.18 -4.41
CA ILE A 205 -0.37 -1.31 -4.97
C ILE A 205 0.41 -0.74 -6.16
N PRO A 206 1.74 -0.91 -6.20
CA PRO A 206 2.54 -0.47 -7.33
C PRO A 206 2.02 -1.15 -8.60
N PRO A 207 1.96 -0.44 -9.74
CA PRO A 207 1.54 -1.06 -10.99
C PRO A 207 2.44 -2.27 -11.27
N ASN A 208 1.90 -3.26 -12.02
CA ASN A 208 2.66 -4.42 -12.53
C ASN A 208 3.79 -3.93 -13.46
N LEU A 209 4.85 -3.39 -12.86
CA LEU A 209 6.13 -3.10 -13.48
C LEU A 209 6.85 -4.44 -13.57
N LEU A 210 6.34 -5.27 -14.47
CA LEU A 210 6.63 -6.68 -14.74
C LEU A 210 8.11 -7.03 -14.97
N HIS A 211 9.07 -6.10 -14.81
CA HIS A 211 10.41 -6.25 -15.37
C HIS A 211 11.54 -5.56 -14.60
N LEU A 212 11.27 -4.97 -13.44
CA LEU A 212 12.26 -4.14 -12.76
C LEU A 212 12.65 -4.77 -11.43
N ASP A 213 13.75 -5.52 -11.44
CA ASP A 213 14.52 -6.01 -10.28
C ASP A 213 15.04 -4.84 -9.42
N CYS A 214 14.14 -4.07 -8.83
CA CYS A 214 14.51 -2.98 -7.92
C CYS A 214 13.38 -2.74 -6.93
N GLU A 215 13.73 -2.69 -5.64
CA GLU A 215 13.66 -1.52 -4.73
C GLU A 215 12.81 -0.30 -5.15
N ASN A 216 11.69 -0.52 -5.82
CA ASN A 216 10.76 0.46 -6.38
C ASN A 216 9.43 0.44 -5.63
N GLY A 217 8.52 1.35 -5.96
CA GLY A 217 7.15 1.31 -5.47
C GLY A 217 6.62 2.68 -5.09
N HIS A 218 5.63 2.67 -4.22
CA HIS A 218 5.04 3.87 -3.63
C HIS A 218 5.69 4.13 -2.26
N PHE A 219 6.67 5.02 -2.24
CA PHE A 219 7.45 5.39 -1.04
C PHE A 219 6.64 6.32 -0.14
N THR A 220 7.25 6.83 0.92
CA THR A 220 6.59 7.61 1.97
C THR A 220 6.02 8.92 1.42
N GLY A 221 5.06 9.46 2.16
CA GLY A 221 4.35 10.67 1.78
C GLY A 221 3.28 11.06 2.77
N SER A 222 2.45 12.02 2.37
CA SER A 222 1.48 12.69 3.24
C SER A 222 0.09 12.73 2.60
N SER A 223 -0.91 13.19 3.37
CA SER A 223 -2.25 13.41 2.86
C SER A 223 -2.88 14.65 3.48
N ILE A 224 -3.83 15.25 2.77
CA ILE A 224 -4.61 16.42 3.22
C ILE A 224 -6.10 16.22 2.98
N ASN A 225 -6.92 16.75 3.90
CA ASN A 225 -8.37 16.71 3.79
C ASN A 225 -8.87 17.55 2.62
N LEU A 226 -9.71 16.97 1.76
CA LEU A 226 -10.37 17.68 0.67
C LEU A 226 -11.76 18.19 1.09
N PRO A 227 -12.30 19.23 0.42
CA PRO A 227 -13.63 19.75 0.72
C PRO A 227 -14.75 18.70 0.60
N ASN A 228 -14.62 17.74 -0.32
CA ASN A 228 -15.59 16.67 -0.55
C ASN A 228 -15.55 15.54 0.49
N GLY A 229 -14.63 15.58 1.47
CA GLY A 229 -14.48 14.53 2.50
C GLY A 229 -13.50 13.41 2.14
N GLU A 230 -12.93 13.43 0.94
CA GLU A 230 -11.84 12.55 0.53
C GLU A 230 -10.48 13.13 0.95
N PHE A 231 -9.39 12.41 0.66
CA PHE A 231 -8.03 12.93 0.82
C PHE A 231 -7.36 13.21 -0.53
N GLY A 232 -6.51 14.24 -0.54
CA GLY A 232 -5.44 14.39 -1.52
C GLY A 232 -4.20 13.74 -0.94
N VAL A 233 -3.64 12.76 -1.62
CA VAL A 233 -2.50 11.95 -1.19
C VAL A 233 -1.29 12.29 -2.04
N PHE A 234 -0.15 12.48 -1.38
CA PHE A 234 1.13 12.82 -1.98
C PHE A 234 2.14 11.76 -1.59
N TRP A 235 2.96 11.29 -2.53
CA TRP A 235 3.97 10.28 -2.25
C TRP A 235 5.13 10.37 -3.23
N SER A 236 6.25 9.74 -2.87
CA SER A 236 7.40 9.59 -3.76
C SER A 236 7.33 8.30 -4.55
N GLN A 237 7.65 8.36 -5.83
CA GLN A 237 7.73 7.18 -6.68
C GLN A 237 9.08 7.13 -7.36
N ARG A 238 9.75 5.97 -7.27
CA ARG A 238 10.87 5.64 -8.15
C ARG A 238 10.34 5.26 -9.52
N ILE A 239 10.77 5.97 -10.55
CA ILE A 239 10.49 5.68 -11.96
C ILE A 239 11.79 5.41 -12.70
N SER A 240 11.80 4.40 -13.58
CA SER A 240 12.94 4.11 -14.45
C SER A 240 12.88 4.98 -15.70
N ASP A 241 13.97 5.66 -16.05
CA ASP A 241 14.04 6.55 -17.21
C ASP A 241 14.23 5.83 -18.56
N PHE A 242 14.12 4.50 -18.58
CA PHE A 242 14.42 3.73 -19.79
C PHE A 242 13.17 3.45 -20.64
N PRO A 243 13.14 3.91 -21.91
CA PRO A 243 12.49 3.14 -22.96
C PRO A 243 13.00 1.70 -22.89
N ARG A 244 12.13 0.70 -23.11
CA ARG A 244 12.54 -0.71 -23.18
C ARG A 244 13.87 -0.86 -23.94
N GLY A 245 14.94 -1.31 -23.27
CA GLY A 245 16.19 -1.72 -23.90
C GLY A 245 17.33 -0.69 -24.00
N THR A 246 17.23 0.48 -23.37
CA THR A 246 18.36 1.45 -23.31
C THR A 246 18.83 1.63 -21.88
N LEU A 247 19.71 0.75 -21.39
CA LEU A 247 20.42 0.96 -20.12
C LEU A 247 21.43 2.09 -20.34
N ASN A 248 21.25 3.22 -19.65
CA ASN A 248 22.34 4.16 -19.43
C ASN A 248 22.93 3.81 -18.06
N GLU A 249 24.20 3.46 -18.01
CA GLU A 249 24.82 2.69 -16.92
C GLU A 249 24.93 3.44 -15.58
N GLU A 250 24.66 4.76 -15.54
CA GLU A 250 24.93 5.55 -14.33
C GLU A 250 23.77 5.51 -13.32
N TYR A 251 22.51 5.72 -13.72
CA TYR A 251 21.34 5.72 -12.81
C TYR A 251 20.09 5.11 -13.46
N PRO A 252 19.63 3.93 -13.02
CA PRO A 252 18.49 3.25 -13.63
C PRO A 252 17.12 3.79 -13.21
N TRP A 253 17.07 4.77 -12.30
CA TRP A 253 15.85 5.32 -11.73
C TRP A 253 16.03 6.78 -11.29
N ARG A 254 14.90 7.48 -11.13
CA ARG A 254 14.77 8.77 -10.42
C ARG A 254 13.53 8.79 -9.54
N GLU A 255 13.53 9.62 -8.51
CA GLU A 255 12.37 9.81 -7.65
C GLU A 255 11.55 11.03 -8.11
N VAL A 256 10.23 10.89 -8.08
CA VAL A 256 9.28 11.94 -8.46
C VAL A 256 8.19 12.07 -7.41
N GLN A 257 7.63 13.27 -7.27
CA GLN A 257 6.53 13.52 -6.35
C GLN A 257 5.20 13.41 -7.09
N GLN A 258 4.32 12.59 -6.55
CA GLN A 258 3.03 12.23 -7.14
C GLN A 258 1.88 12.79 -6.30
N TYR A 259 0.70 12.87 -6.92
CA TYR A 259 -0.56 13.24 -6.30
C TYR A 259 -1.68 12.32 -6.80
N VAL A 260 -2.62 11.96 -5.91
CA VAL A 260 -3.87 11.29 -6.26
C VAL A 260 -4.96 11.67 -5.24
N THR A 261 -6.23 11.59 -5.62
CA THR A 261 -7.35 11.66 -4.66
C THR A 261 -7.80 10.27 -4.24
N THR A 262 -8.55 10.17 -3.14
CA THR A 262 -9.15 8.91 -2.71
C THR A 262 -10.57 8.73 -3.24
N LYS A 263 -11.02 7.46 -3.28
CA LYS A 263 -12.40 7.07 -3.50
C LYS A 263 -12.91 6.28 -2.28
N GLY A 264 -13.80 6.90 -1.51
CA GLY A 264 -14.33 6.34 -0.28
C GLY A 264 -13.28 6.15 0.81
N LEU A 265 -12.17 6.90 0.74
CA LEU A 265 -11.00 6.80 1.63
C LEU A 265 -10.30 5.42 1.70
N ILE A 266 -10.77 4.41 0.95
CA ILE A 266 -10.25 3.02 1.00
C ILE A 266 -9.30 2.68 -0.15
N ARG A 267 -9.31 3.48 -1.21
CA ARG A 267 -8.44 3.28 -2.38
C ARG A 267 -8.15 4.60 -3.10
N PRO A 268 -7.05 4.69 -3.87
CA PRO A 268 -6.79 5.79 -4.80
C PRO A 268 -7.82 5.82 -5.93
N ASP A 269 -8.20 7.03 -6.35
CA ASP A 269 -8.81 7.30 -7.65
C ASP A 269 -7.71 7.59 -8.67
N TRP A 270 -7.19 6.52 -9.29
CA TRP A 270 -6.10 6.60 -10.28
C TRP A 270 -6.42 7.50 -11.48
N SER A 271 -7.70 7.81 -11.76
CA SER A 271 -8.07 8.76 -12.82
C SER A 271 -7.61 10.20 -12.51
N THR A 272 -7.33 10.49 -11.24
CA THR A 272 -6.91 11.80 -10.75
C THR A 272 -5.39 11.94 -10.59
N GLN A 273 -4.62 10.87 -10.86
CA GLN A 273 -3.19 10.87 -10.63
C GLN A 273 -2.46 11.94 -11.45
N LYS A 274 -1.50 12.62 -10.81
CA LYS A 274 -0.56 13.56 -11.44
C LYS A 274 0.83 13.42 -10.87
N THR A 275 1.85 13.40 -11.73
CA THR A 275 3.20 13.79 -11.32
C THR A 275 3.22 15.29 -11.12
N ILE A 276 3.49 15.73 -9.90
CA ILE A 276 3.42 17.16 -9.52
C ILE A 276 4.81 17.80 -9.46
N ILE A 277 5.86 17.03 -9.21
CA ILE A 277 7.26 17.47 -9.26
C ILE A 277 8.09 16.34 -9.87
N GLU A 278 8.67 16.58 -11.04
CA GLU A 278 9.35 15.55 -11.84
C GLU A 278 10.86 15.42 -11.58
N ARG A 279 11.50 16.47 -11.05
CA ARG A 279 12.96 16.53 -10.88
C ARG A 279 13.34 17.64 -9.91
N PHE A 280 14.63 17.64 -9.56
CA PHE A 280 15.26 18.73 -8.83
C PHE A 280 15.04 20.08 -9.53
N PRO A 281 14.84 21.15 -8.75
CA PRO A 281 14.58 22.48 -9.27
C PRO A 281 15.85 23.24 -9.65
N THR A 282 17.04 22.80 -9.21
CA THR A 282 18.33 23.46 -9.48
C THR A 282 19.51 22.47 -9.41
N ASP A 283 20.57 22.77 -10.16
CA ASP A 283 21.85 22.06 -10.13
C ASP A 283 22.94 22.85 -9.37
N ASP A 284 22.60 23.96 -8.69
CA ASP A 284 23.56 24.80 -7.96
C ASP A 284 23.05 25.20 -6.55
N PRO A 285 23.65 24.67 -5.46
CA PRO A 285 24.60 23.54 -5.45
C PRO A 285 23.92 22.25 -5.94
N PRO A 286 24.64 21.33 -6.61
CA PRO A 286 24.03 20.14 -7.17
C PRO A 286 23.38 19.24 -6.10
N LEU A 287 22.18 18.74 -6.40
CA LEU A 287 21.50 17.74 -5.58
C LEU A 287 21.85 16.33 -6.06
N GLY A 288 21.88 15.38 -5.12
CA GLY A 288 22.16 13.97 -5.39
C GLY A 288 20.95 13.25 -5.98
N LYS A 289 20.75 11.98 -5.64
CA LYS A 289 19.69 11.17 -6.28
C LYS A 289 18.42 11.11 -5.46
N SER A 290 18.59 11.11 -4.14
CA SER A 290 17.51 11.02 -3.16
C SER A 290 16.66 12.29 -3.24
N PHE A 291 15.37 12.10 -3.51
CA PHE A 291 14.36 13.15 -3.65
C PHE A 291 13.00 12.58 -3.28
N HIS A 292 12.67 12.54 -1.98
CA HIS A 292 11.49 11.80 -1.55
C HIS A 292 10.84 12.32 -0.25
N ASP A 293 9.76 11.68 0.13
CA ASP A 293 8.94 11.88 1.32
C ASP A 293 8.25 13.26 1.40
N PRO A 294 7.36 13.58 0.44
CA PRO A 294 6.68 14.87 0.42
C PRO A 294 5.70 14.99 1.59
N VAL A 295 5.90 16.00 2.43
CA VAL A 295 4.95 16.38 3.49
C VAL A 295 4.26 17.68 3.13
N VAL A 296 2.96 17.61 2.85
CA VAL A 296 2.12 18.76 2.51
C VAL A 296 1.38 19.29 3.72
N PHE A 297 1.46 20.59 3.95
CA PHE A 297 0.82 21.25 5.07
C PHE A 297 0.27 22.63 4.69
N LEU A 298 -0.75 23.09 5.41
CA LEU A 298 -1.25 24.45 5.33
C LEU A 298 -0.29 25.36 6.12
N GLY A 299 0.02 26.53 5.56
CA GLY A 299 0.97 27.48 6.17
C GLY A 299 0.55 28.94 6.01
N PRO A 300 1.50 29.87 6.22
CA PRO A 300 1.20 31.29 6.36
C PRO A 300 0.43 31.89 5.18
N GLY A 301 -0.53 32.76 5.49
CA GLY A 301 -1.38 33.40 4.48
C GLY A 301 -2.34 32.46 3.75
N GLY A 302 -2.53 31.23 4.25
CA GLY A 302 -3.46 30.23 3.71
C GLY A 302 -2.96 29.52 2.46
N TYR A 303 -1.65 29.49 2.23
CA TYR A 303 -1.03 28.72 1.16
C TYR A 303 -0.67 27.31 1.63
N TYR A 304 -0.59 26.38 0.69
CA TYR A 304 -0.05 25.05 0.94
C TYR A 304 1.44 25.04 0.65
N TYR A 305 2.17 24.34 1.51
CA TYR A 305 3.61 24.13 1.42
C TYR A 305 3.89 22.64 1.39
N MET A 306 5.06 22.29 0.86
CA MET A 306 5.55 20.92 0.81
C MET A 306 7.03 20.90 1.15
N THR A 307 7.41 20.08 2.12
CA THR A 307 8.81 19.69 2.34
C THR A 307 9.10 18.41 1.57
N VAL A 308 10.31 18.30 1.01
CA VAL A 308 10.81 17.08 0.37
C VAL A 308 12.26 16.86 0.80
N GLY A 309 12.59 15.62 1.16
CA GLY A 309 13.93 15.21 1.55
C GLY A 309 14.86 15.04 0.35
N GLY A 310 16.15 15.20 0.60
CA GLY A 310 17.17 14.91 -0.40
C GLY A 310 18.58 15.07 0.15
N GLU A 311 19.53 15.12 -0.77
CA GLU A 311 20.97 15.13 -0.46
C GLU A 311 21.75 16.05 -1.42
N ARG A 312 22.94 16.48 -1.02
CA ARG A 312 23.93 17.09 -1.92
C ARG A 312 24.63 16.03 -2.76
N LYS A 313 24.93 16.36 -4.02
CA LYS A 313 25.52 15.41 -4.97
C LYS A 313 26.90 14.89 -4.56
N ASP A 314 27.67 15.70 -3.85
CA ASP A 314 28.99 15.34 -3.33
C ASP A 314 28.91 14.57 -1.99
N GLY A 315 27.70 14.29 -1.49
CA GLY A 315 27.48 13.61 -0.21
C GLY A 315 27.83 14.47 1.00
N SER A 316 27.99 15.79 0.85
CA SER A 316 28.41 16.68 1.93
C SER A 316 27.33 17.00 2.95
N ALA A 317 26.05 16.86 2.58
CA ALA A 317 24.92 17.20 3.44
C ALA A 317 23.61 16.55 2.97
N GLY A 318 22.74 16.25 3.93
CA GLY A 318 21.31 16.09 3.70
C GLY A 318 20.62 17.45 3.54
N VAL A 319 19.56 17.53 2.73
CA VAL A 319 18.80 18.76 2.53
C VAL A 319 17.30 18.55 2.66
N VAL A 320 16.60 19.58 3.12
CA VAL A 320 15.15 19.68 3.06
C VAL A 320 14.79 20.80 2.08
N LEU A 321 14.08 20.44 1.02
CA LEU A 321 13.59 21.36 0.00
C LEU A 321 12.20 21.87 0.38
N LEU A 322 11.93 23.15 0.11
CA LEU A 322 10.60 23.74 0.31
C LEU A 322 9.96 24.10 -1.02
N TYR A 323 8.69 23.71 -1.16
CA TYR A 323 7.81 24.15 -2.25
C TYR A 323 6.59 24.85 -1.68
N LYS A 324 6.04 25.77 -2.46
CA LYS A 324 4.80 26.49 -2.17
C LYS A 324 3.85 26.31 -3.33
N ASN A 325 2.60 25.98 -3.05
CA ASN A 325 1.56 25.93 -4.08
C ASN A 325 1.01 27.35 -4.34
N LYS A 326 0.77 27.69 -5.61
CA LYS A 326 0.08 28.95 -5.96
C LYS A 326 -1.36 29.00 -5.51
N ASN A 327 -2.00 27.83 -5.40
CA ASN A 327 -3.39 27.70 -5.02
C ASN A 327 -3.54 27.62 -3.50
N LYS A 328 -4.58 28.27 -2.97
CA LYS A 328 -4.96 28.22 -1.55
C LYS A 328 -6.02 27.16 -1.24
N ARG A 329 -6.38 26.36 -2.24
CA ARG A 329 -7.46 25.38 -2.12
C ARG A 329 -6.89 23.96 -2.16
N ALA A 330 -7.30 23.17 -1.18
CA ALA A 330 -6.93 21.75 -1.05
C ALA A 330 -7.23 20.92 -2.31
N ASP A 331 -8.31 21.22 -3.03
CA ASP A 331 -8.72 20.49 -4.24
C ASP A 331 -8.02 20.95 -5.53
N GLN A 332 -7.00 21.79 -5.43
CA GLN A 332 -6.21 22.30 -6.55
C GLN A 332 -4.70 22.03 -6.42
N LEU A 333 -4.31 21.13 -5.50
CA LEU A 333 -2.91 20.85 -5.18
C LEU A 333 -2.23 19.85 -6.15
N ASN A 334 -2.91 19.46 -7.21
CA ASN A 334 -2.40 18.53 -8.22
C ASN A 334 -1.52 19.19 -9.30
N ARG A 335 -1.08 20.44 -9.08
CA ARG A 335 -0.29 21.29 -9.99
C ARG A 335 0.23 22.52 -9.25
N ASP A 336 0.97 23.37 -9.97
CA ASP A 336 1.37 24.73 -9.57
C ASP A 336 2.22 24.82 -8.30
N TRP A 337 3.09 23.83 -8.07
CA TRP A 337 4.11 23.85 -7.02
C TRP A 337 5.34 24.65 -7.48
N GLU A 338 5.72 25.67 -6.71
CA GLU A 338 6.90 26.49 -6.94
C GLU A 338 7.96 26.21 -5.88
N TYR A 339 9.17 25.89 -6.34
CA TYR A 339 10.32 25.76 -5.46
C TYR A 339 10.65 27.09 -4.78
N GLN A 340 10.87 27.06 -3.46
CA GLN A 340 11.18 28.23 -2.64
C GLN A 340 12.65 28.27 -2.20
N GLY A 341 13.39 27.17 -2.37
CA GLY A 341 14.77 27.04 -1.92
C GLY A 341 14.99 25.84 -1.00
N VAL A 342 16.25 25.68 -0.59
CA VAL A 342 16.63 24.76 0.47
C VAL A 342 16.22 25.39 1.80
N LEU A 343 15.31 24.74 2.51
CA LEU A 343 14.82 25.17 3.82
C LEU A 343 15.85 24.93 4.90
N TYR A 344 16.50 23.77 4.83
CA TYR A 344 17.46 23.31 5.82
C TYR A 344 18.51 22.44 5.13
N GLU A 345 19.75 22.55 5.59
CA GLU A 345 20.89 21.76 5.15
C GLU A 345 21.59 21.24 6.41
N ASP A 346 21.83 19.94 6.45
CA ASP A 346 22.48 19.26 7.56
C ASP A 346 23.77 18.60 7.11
N ASN A 347 24.89 19.10 7.63
CA ASN A 347 26.24 18.62 7.34
C ASN A 347 26.93 18.03 8.58
N ARG A 348 26.16 17.68 9.62
CA ARG A 348 26.68 17.10 10.86
C ARG A 348 26.96 15.60 10.67
N ASP A 349 27.93 15.07 11.40
CA ASP A 349 28.09 13.62 11.65
C ASP A 349 28.01 12.69 10.40
N GLU A 350 28.57 13.12 9.27
CA GLU A 350 28.55 12.36 8.00
C GLU A 350 27.15 12.13 7.40
N LEU A 351 26.14 12.88 7.85
CA LEU A 351 24.78 12.91 7.30
C LEU A 351 24.79 13.07 5.78
N ARG A 352 24.20 12.09 5.09
CA ARG A 352 24.07 12.14 3.63
C ARG A 352 22.65 12.37 3.16
N LEU A 353 21.64 12.10 3.98
CA LEU A 353 20.23 12.20 3.56
C LEU A 353 19.32 12.66 4.71
N CYS A 354 18.41 13.58 4.39
CA CYS A 354 17.29 13.92 5.27
C CYS A 354 16.02 13.22 4.79
N GLU A 355 15.63 12.14 5.45
CA GLU A 355 14.38 11.41 5.15
C GLU A 355 13.19 11.94 5.97
N CYS A 356 11.98 11.70 5.47
CA CYS A 356 10.72 12.01 6.14
C CYS A 356 10.65 13.43 6.76
N PRO A 357 11.03 14.52 6.05
CA PRO A 357 11.03 15.85 6.65
C PRO A 357 9.62 16.36 6.85
N MET A 358 9.27 16.70 8.09
CA MET A 358 7.98 17.23 8.49
C MET A 358 8.16 18.56 9.22
N LEU A 359 7.34 19.54 8.85
CA LEU A 359 7.27 20.84 9.51
C LEU A 359 5.96 20.95 10.30
N ILE A 360 6.07 21.10 11.62
CA ILE A 360 4.92 21.17 12.54
C ILE A 360 4.77 22.61 13.04
N ALA A 361 3.58 23.19 12.85
CA ALA A 361 3.24 24.50 13.38
C ALA A 361 3.02 24.42 14.90
N MET A 362 3.69 25.28 15.65
CA MET A 362 3.49 25.45 17.10
C MET A 362 2.47 26.57 17.36
N GLY A 363 1.27 26.43 16.80
CA GLY A 363 0.23 27.47 16.88
C GLY A 363 -0.68 27.47 15.66
N ASP A 364 -1.22 28.64 15.30
CA ASP A 364 -2.00 28.82 14.09
C ASP A 364 -1.08 28.80 12.87
N PRO A 365 -1.14 27.79 11.98
CA PRO A 365 -0.27 27.74 10.81
C PRO A 365 -0.47 28.92 9.84
N LEU A 366 -1.56 29.67 9.95
CA LEU A 366 -1.87 30.82 9.08
C LEU A 366 -1.13 32.10 9.49
N ASP A 367 -0.72 32.22 10.75
CA ASP A 367 0.04 33.36 11.26
C ASP A 367 1.49 33.28 10.77
N ALA A 368 1.99 34.39 10.22
CA ALA A 368 3.35 34.50 9.74
C ALA A 368 4.40 34.47 10.87
N ASN A 369 3.99 34.70 12.11
CA ASN A 369 4.86 34.68 13.29
C ASN A 369 4.84 33.35 14.03
N THR A 370 4.08 32.36 13.55
CA THR A 370 4.04 31.03 14.17
C THR A 370 5.42 30.39 14.12
N GLU A 371 5.84 29.84 15.27
CA GLU A 371 7.06 29.05 15.36
C GLU A 371 6.81 27.66 14.76
N TRP A 372 7.84 27.11 14.11
CA TRP A 372 7.74 25.80 13.45
C TRP A 372 8.84 24.88 13.94
N VAL A 373 8.51 23.61 14.13
CA VAL A 373 9.46 22.54 14.44
C VAL A 373 9.69 21.72 13.17
N LEU A 374 10.93 21.67 12.71
CA LEU A 374 11.36 20.74 11.67
C LEU A 374 11.81 19.43 12.31
N THR A 375 11.22 18.32 11.88
CA THR A 375 11.65 16.96 12.24
C THR A 375 12.04 16.23 10.97
N LEU A 376 13.07 15.41 11.04
CA LEU A 376 13.54 14.56 9.94
C LEU A 376 14.20 13.31 10.52
N LYS A 377 14.28 12.26 9.72
CA LYS A 377 15.10 11.08 10.01
C LYS A 377 16.48 11.30 9.39
N ASP A 378 17.48 11.12 10.23
CA ASP A 378 18.90 11.08 9.86
C ASP A 378 19.22 9.64 9.38
N GLU A 379 19.78 9.51 8.18
CA GLU A 379 20.53 8.31 7.78
C GLU A 379 22.03 8.59 7.80
N SER A 380 22.68 8.19 8.90
CA SER A 380 24.11 7.97 9.00
C SER A 380 24.41 6.53 8.58
N GLU A 381 25.40 6.29 7.71
CA GLU A 381 25.82 4.95 7.26
C GLU A 381 26.17 3.97 8.39
#